data_AF-A0AA40ASE7-F1
#
_entry.id   AF-A0AA40ASE7-F1
#
_cell.length_a   1.000
_cell.length_b   1.000
_cell.length_c   1.000
_cell.angle_alpha   90.00
_cell.angle_beta   90.00
_cell.angle_gamma   90.00
#
_symmetry.space_group_name_H-M   'P 1'
#
loop_
_entity.id
_entity.type
_entity.pdbx_description
1 polymer ?
#
loop_
_entity_poly.entity_id
_entity_poly.type
_entity_poly.pdbx_seq_one_letter_code
_entity_poly.pdbx_strand_id
1 'polypeptide(L)'
;MKGGEDNSNLIKVAIIDNGADKFRPRIRDCIERGVSYVKADTGSADRILPWWMVSDPHGTQMASLVSAVNPWCRLYIARVGKGRRDILPEDAVQAVK
;
A
#
# COMPACT_ATOMS: atom_id res chain seq x y z
N MET A 1 17.70 20.79 -12.64
CA MET A 1 16.88 20.65 -11.42
C MET A 1 15.42 20.70 -11.87
N LYS A 2 14.67 19.59 -11.83
CA LYS A 2 13.21 19.66 -12.03
C LYS A 2 12.64 20.29 -10.78
N GLY A 3 11.99 21.45 -10.92
CA GLY A 3 11.24 22.07 -9.83
C GLY A 3 10.25 21.04 -9.28
N GLY A 4 10.08 21.01 -7.96
CA GLY A 4 9.09 20.13 -7.33
C GLY A 4 7.72 20.49 -7.86
N GLU A 5 7.14 19.61 -8.68
CA GLU A 5 5.74 19.72 -9.08
C GLU A 5 4.89 19.68 -7.81
N ASP A 6 4.11 20.74 -7.60
CA ASP A 6 3.12 20.79 -6.54
C ASP A 6 2.02 19.75 -6.84
N ASN A 7 2.20 18.57 -6.29
CA ASN A 7 1.30 17.42 -6.43
C ASN A 7 0.08 17.51 -5.50
N SER A 8 -0.13 18.62 -4.79
CA SER A 8 -1.23 18.77 -3.82
C SER A 8 -2.62 18.58 -4.44
N ASN A 9 -2.76 18.86 -5.74
CA ASN A 9 -4.00 18.71 -6.50
C ASN A 9 -4.23 17.30 -7.11
N LEU A 10 -3.26 16.38 -6.99
CA LEU A 10 -3.43 15.04 -7.54
C LEU A 10 -4.39 14.20 -6.70
N ILE A 11 -5.16 13.35 -7.38
CA ILE A 11 -6.08 12.42 -6.73
C ILE A 11 -5.26 11.41 -5.90
N LYS A 12 -5.53 11.39 -4.60
CA LYS A 12 -4.91 10.45 -3.66
C LYS A 12 -5.81 9.24 -3.51
N VAL A 13 -5.27 8.05 -3.72
CA VAL A 13 -6.02 6.79 -3.58
C VAL A 13 -5.31 5.91 -2.55
N ALA A 14 -6.04 5.55 -1.50
CA ALA A 14 -5.57 4.56 -0.53
C ALA A 14 -5.93 3.14 -1.01
N ILE A 15 -4.95 2.24 -1.02
CA ILE A 15 -5.15 0.80 -1.19
C ILE A 15 -4.97 0.16 0.19
N ILE A 16 -6.06 -0.26 0.80
CA ILE A 16 -6.09 -0.91 2.12
C ILE A 16 -6.22 -2.42 1.89
N ASP A 17 -5.11 -3.15 2.07
CA ASP A 17 -5.00 -4.55 1.67
C ASP A 17 -3.91 -5.27 2.49
N ASN A 18 -3.45 -6.46 2.10
CA ASN A 18 -2.28 -7.13 2.68
C ASN A 18 -0.93 -6.62 2.13
N GLY A 19 -0.93 -5.59 1.28
CA GLY A 19 0.27 -4.93 0.75
C GLY A 19 0.30 -4.84 -0.77
N ALA A 20 1.36 -4.25 -1.32
CA ALA A 20 1.56 -4.14 -2.77
C ALA A 20 3.03 -4.19 -3.17
N ASP A 21 3.36 -4.88 -4.26
CA ASP A 21 4.72 -5.07 -4.73
C ASP A 21 5.23 -3.79 -5.40
N LYS A 22 5.95 -2.98 -4.63
CA LYS A 22 6.46 -1.67 -5.08
C LYS A 22 7.44 -1.75 -6.25
N PHE A 23 7.98 -2.93 -6.55
CA PHE A 23 8.92 -3.11 -7.65
C PHE A 23 8.21 -3.34 -8.99
N ARG A 24 6.87 -3.46 -9.00
CA ARG A 24 6.10 -3.57 -10.23
C ARG A 24 6.17 -2.28 -11.04
N PRO A 25 6.72 -2.32 -12.28
CA PRO A 25 6.91 -1.11 -13.09
C PRO A 25 5.63 -0.32 -13.31
N ARG A 26 4.49 -1.02 -13.42
CA ARG A 26 3.18 -0.42 -13.70
C ARG A 26 2.64 0.47 -12.57
N ILE A 27 3.04 0.24 -11.32
CA ILE A 27 2.52 1.00 -10.16
C ILE A 27 3.60 1.83 -9.47
N ARG A 28 4.88 1.52 -9.69
CA ARG A 28 6.02 2.17 -9.01
C ARG A 28 5.96 3.68 -9.07
N ASP A 29 5.63 4.24 -10.24
CA ASP A 29 5.66 5.68 -10.47
C ASP A 29 4.40 6.39 -9.93
N CYS A 30 3.35 5.63 -9.60
CA CYS A 30 2.13 6.13 -8.94
C CYS A 30 2.21 6.02 -7.41
N ILE A 31 3.06 5.16 -6.85
CA ILE A 31 3.20 5.00 -5.39
C ILE A 31 3.87 6.23 -4.80
N GLU A 32 3.15 6.91 -3.91
CA GLU A 32 3.66 8.03 -3.14
C GLU A 32 4.26 7.55 -1.83
N ARG A 33 3.49 6.79 -1.03
CA ARG A 33 3.90 6.29 0.29
C ARG A 33 3.21 4.96 0.63
N GLY A 34 3.73 4.28 1.64
CA GLY A 34 3.05 3.14 2.25
C GLY A 34 3.33 3.00 3.74
N VAL A 35 2.40 2.35 4.43
CA VAL A 35 2.42 2.08 5.88
C VAL A 35 1.94 0.65 6.12
N SER A 36 2.44 0.03 7.18
CA SER A 36 1.95 -1.26 7.64
C SER A 36 1.57 -1.16 9.11
N TYR A 37 0.41 -1.68 9.42
CA TYR A 37 -0.10 -1.82 10.80
C TYR A 37 0.16 -3.22 11.34
N VAL A 38 0.57 -4.15 10.47
CA VAL A 38 0.69 -5.57 10.76
C VAL A 38 2.05 -5.92 11.36
N LYS A 39 2.04 -6.59 12.50
CA LYS A 39 3.23 -7.13 13.18
C LYS A 39 3.51 -8.59 12.78
N ALA A 40 4.79 -8.99 12.79
CA ALA A 40 5.23 -10.36 12.57
C ALA A 40 4.92 -11.24 13.79
N ASP A 41 4.63 -12.52 13.55
CA ASP A 41 4.33 -13.52 14.60
C ASP A 41 5.57 -14.08 15.31
N THR A 42 6.77 -13.62 14.94
CA THR A 42 8.01 -14.07 15.55
C THR A 42 8.18 -13.46 16.94
N GLY A 43 8.60 -14.25 17.93
CA GLY A 43 8.70 -13.87 19.35
C GLY A 43 9.51 -12.61 19.71
N SER A 44 10.09 -11.91 18.73
CA SER A 44 10.40 -10.49 18.85
C SER A 44 9.10 -9.68 18.71
N ALA A 45 8.41 -9.47 19.83
CA ALA A 45 7.29 -8.54 19.89
C ALA A 45 7.71 -7.22 19.22
N ASP A 46 6.88 -6.71 18.29
CA ASP A 46 7.01 -5.41 17.61
C ASP A 46 7.72 -5.32 16.25
N ARG A 47 8.13 -6.43 15.62
CA ARG A 47 8.60 -6.32 14.22
C ARG A 47 7.43 -6.06 13.26
N ILE A 48 7.32 -4.85 12.71
CA ILE A 48 6.34 -4.51 11.66
C ILE A 48 6.72 -5.20 10.34
N LEU A 49 5.76 -5.87 9.70
CA LEU A 49 5.93 -6.42 8.35
C LEU A 49 5.92 -5.27 7.33
N PRO A 50 6.90 -5.18 6.41
CA PRO A 50 6.90 -4.10 5.42
C PRO A 50 5.65 -4.15 4.52
N TRP A 51 5.04 -3.00 4.25
CA TRP A 51 3.83 -2.90 3.41
C TRP A 51 4.03 -3.43 1.98
N TRP A 52 5.28 -3.46 1.51
CA TRP A 52 5.64 -3.93 0.17
C TRP A 52 5.98 -5.42 0.10
N MET A 53 6.05 -6.12 1.23
CA MET A 53 6.40 -7.53 1.29
C MET A 53 5.14 -8.39 1.15
N VAL A 54 4.66 -8.47 -0.08
CA VAL A 54 3.36 -9.05 -0.43
C VAL A 54 3.31 -10.56 -0.15
N SER A 55 2.24 -11.01 0.52
CA SER A 55 1.93 -12.43 0.73
C SER A 55 0.86 -12.96 -0.24
N ASP A 56 0.12 -12.09 -0.91
CA ASP A 56 -0.85 -12.41 -1.96
C ASP A 56 -0.99 -11.25 -2.97
N PRO A 57 -1.12 -11.50 -4.29
CA PRO A 57 -1.08 -10.45 -5.30
C PRO A 57 -2.25 -9.45 -5.28
N HIS A 58 -3.31 -9.64 -4.51
CA HIS A 58 -4.54 -8.85 -4.56
C HIS A 58 -4.31 -7.33 -4.49
N GLY A 59 -3.61 -6.83 -3.47
CA GLY A 59 -3.35 -5.38 -3.35
C GLY A 59 -2.49 -4.82 -4.49
N THR A 60 -1.61 -5.63 -5.08
CA THR A 60 -0.83 -5.26 -6.26
C THR A 60 -1.70 -5.17 -7.52
N GLN A 61 -2.68 -6.08 -7.67
CA GLN A 61 -3.65 -6.06 -8.76
C GLN A 61 -4.57 -4.85 -8.65
N MET A 62 -5.04 -4.52 -7.44
CA MET A 62 -5.84 -3.31 -7.20
C MET A 62 -5.06 -2.03 -7.51
N ALA A 63 -3.81 -1.93 -7.03
CA ALA A 63 -2.93 -0.81 -7.37
C ALA A 63 -2.71 -0.69 -8.90
N SER A 64 -2.54 -1.82 -9.60
CA SER A 64 -2.36 -1.85 -11.05
C SER A 64 -3.62 -1.42 -11.81
N LEU A 65 -4.79 -1.83 -11.33
CA LEU A 65 -6.09 -1.44 -11.90
C LEU A 65 -6.31 0.06 -11.76
N VAL A 66 -6.17 0.60 -10.53
CA VAL A 66 -6.36 2.02 -10.25
C VAL A 66 -5.39 2.88 -11.08
N SER A 67 -4.10 2.52 -11.12
CA SER A 67 -3.09 3.26 -11.88
C SER A 67 -3.34 3.21 -13.40
N ALA A 68 -3.95 2.13 -13.90
CA ALA A 68 -4.32 2.03 -15.30
C ALA A 68 -5.53 2.91 -15.66
N VAL A 69 -6.46 3.09 -14.71
CA VAL A 69 -7.63 3.98 -14.87
C VAL A 69 -7.23 5.45 -14.75
N ASN A 70 -6.38 5.79 -13.78
CA ASN A 70 -5.88 7.15 -13.58
C ASN A 70 -4.35 7.14 -13.34
N PRO A 71 -3.53 7.35 -14.39
CA PRO A 71 -2.07 7.33 -14.27
C PRO A 71 -1.49 8.55 -13.54
N TRP A 72 -2.31 9.57 -13.24
CA TRP A 72 -1.91 10.76 -12.48
C TRP A 72 -2.31 10.69 -11.01
N CYS A 73 -2.82 9.56 -10.53
CA CYS A 73 -3.11 9.38 -9.11
C CYS A 73 -1.83 9.16 -8.29
N ARG A 74 -1.95 9.41 -6.98
CA ARG A 74 -0.94 9.07 -5.98
C ARG A 74 -1.48 7.96 -5.11
N LEU A 75 -0.86 6.78 -5.20
CA LEU A 75 -1.22 5.61 -4.43
C LEU A 75 -0.58 5.66 -3.04
N TYR A 76 -1.40 5.40 -2.03
CA TYR A 76 -1.00 5.22 -0.64
C TYR A 76 -1.34 3.80 -0.23
N ILE A 77 -0.34 3.00 0.10
CA ILE A 77 -0.53 1.58 0.42
C ILE A 77 -0.62 1.39 1.93
N ALA A 78 -1.72 0.81 2.42
CA ALA A 78 -1.88 0.45 3.84
C ALA A 78 -1.98 -1.07 3.97
N ARG A 79 -0.99 -1.69 4.62
CA ARG A 79 -1.01 -3.12 4.94
C ARG A 79 -1.78 -3.35 6.24
N VAL A 80 -2.81 -4.18 6.17
CA VAL A 80 -3.73 -4.53 7.27
C VAL A 80 -3.98 -6.04 7.40
N GLY A 81 -3.30 -6.86 6.59
CA GLY A 81 -3.35 -8.33 6.62
C GLY A 81 -1.96 -8.98 6.58
N LYS A 82 -1.82 -10.21 7.09
CA LYS A 82 -0.58 -10.99 7.02
C LYS A 82 -0.52 -11.86 5.76
N GLY A 83 -1.65 -12.38 5.29
CA GLY A 83 -1.77 -13.37 4.22
C GLY A 83 -2.95 -13.10 3.27
N ARG A 84 -3.41 -14.18 2.64
CA ARG A 84 -4.38 -14.16 1.53
C ARG A 84 -5.84 -14.00 1.97
N ARG A 85 -6.18 -14.39 3.20
CA ARG A 85 -7.58 -14.49 3.67
C ARG A 85 -7.80 -13.78 4.99
N ASP A 86 -6.88 -12.91 5.36
CA ASP A 86 -6.85 -12.21 6.63
C ASP A 86 -6.69 -10.72 6.35
N ILE A 87 -7.76 -10.01 6.67
CA ILE A 87 -7.70 -8.60 6.99
C ILE A 87 -7.94 -8.55 8.49
N LEU A 88 -7.01 -7.94 9.23
CA LEU A 88 -7.12 -7.75 10.67
C LEU A 88 -8.00 -6.52 10.91
N PRO A 89 -9.21 -6.67 11.49
CA PRO A 89 -10.16 -5.55 11.61
C PRO A 89 -9.59 -4.35 12.37
N GLU A 90 -8.82 -4.60 13.44
CA GLU A 90 -8.16 -3.57 14.24
C GLU A 90 -7.14 -2.75 13.45
N ASP A 91 -6.43 -3.37 12.52
CA ASP A 91 -5.46 -2.70 11.65
C ASP A 91 -6.17 -1.95 10.52
N ALA A 92 -7.26 -2.52 9.97
CA ALA A 92 -8.11 -1.84 9.00
C ALA A 92 -8.72 -0.55 9.57
N VAL A 93 -9.18 -0.57 10.82
CA VAL A 93 -9.68 0.63 11.52
C VAL A 93 -8.60 1.70 11.65
N GLN A 94 -7.34 1.32 11.90
CA GLN A 94 -6.24 2.29 11.97
C GLN A 94 -5.91 2.92 10.61
N ALA A 95 -6.15 2.21 9.51
CA ALA A 95 -5.86 2.69 8.15
C ALA A 95 -6.91 3.66 7.57
N VAL A 96 -8.11 3.75 8.16
CA VAL A 96 -9.24 4.56 7.64
C VAL A 96 -9.42 5.90 8.38
N LYS A 97 -8.67 6.13 9.47
CA LYS A 97 -8.72 7.38 10.25
C LYS A 97 -8.02 8.53 9.54
#